data_AF-V2YFK9-F1
#
_entry.id   AF-V2YFK9-F1
#
_cell.length_a   1.000
_cell.length_b   1.000
_cell.length_c   1.000
_cell.angle_alpha   90.00
_cell.angle_beta   90.00
_cell.angle_gamma   90.00
#
_symmetry.space_group_name_H-M   'P 1'
#
loop_
_entity.id
_entity.type
_entity.pdbx_description
1 polymer ?
#
loop_
_entity_poly.entity_id
_entity_poly.type
_entity_poly.pdbx_seq_one_letter_code
_entity_poly.pdbx_strand_id
1 'polypeptide(L)'
;MNRSEKEKNLLLQLLSEMAQGETVDYVVRGMQESLGADAPTVEAVREYLLRQDNTDSLDTQQQALVMDQLLEYAEVNFRTTCDLIRYRHFKSAGLVSSMEEFLALIYPDETSDWREEEST
;
A
#
# COMPACT_ATOMS: atom_id res chain seq x y z
N MET A 1 -25.58 -18.13 -12.02
CA MET A 1 -24.77 -17.70 -10.87
C MET A 1 -25.55 -17.95 -9.59
N ASN A 2 -25.07 -18.86 -8.74
CA ASN A 2 -25.70 -19.17 -7.45
C ASN A 2 -25.50 -17.99 -6.46
N ARG A 3 -26.21 -18.01 -5.33
CA ARG A 3 -26.16 -16.93 -4.33
C ARG A 3 -24.73 -16.69 -3.79
N SER A 4 -23.98 -17.76 -3.53
CA SER A 4 -22.61 -17.65 -3.00
C SER A 4 -21.64 -17.03 -4.02
N GLU A 5 -21.79 -17.35 -5.30
CA GLU A 5 -21.00 -16.73 -6.38
C GLU A 5 -21.31 -15.24 -6.52
N LYS A 6 -22.58 -14.84 -6.36
CA LYS A 6 -22.97 -13.42 -6.35
C LYS A 6 -22.35 -12.66 -5.19
N GLU A 7 -22.37 -13.24 -3.99
CA GLU A 7 -21.78 -12.62 -2.79
C GLU A 7 -20.26 -12.50 -2.93
N LYS A 8 -19.57 -13.52 -3.47
CA LYS A 8 -18.13 -13.46 -3.75
C LYS A 8 -17.78 -12.38 -4.77
N ASN A 9 -18.53 -12.29 -5.87
CA ASN A 9 -18.27 -11.29 -6.90
C ASN A 9 -18.50 -9.86 -6.38
N LEU A 10 -19.52 -9.65 -5.54
CA LEU A 10 -19.75 -8.37 -4.90
C LEU A 10 -18.59 -7.98 -3.97
N LEU A 11 -18.11 -8.94 -3.17
CA LEU A 11 -16.96 -8.72 -2.29
C LEU A 11 -15.70 -8.37 -3.10
N LEU A 12 -15.42 -9.11 -4.17
CA LEU A 12 -14.27 -8.85 -5.04
C LEU A 12 -14.35 -7.47 -5.69
N GLN A 13 -15.53 -7.06 -6.15
CA GLN A 13 -15.73 -5.74 -6.73
C GLN A 13 -15.48 -4.64 -5.68
N LEU A 14 -16.05 -4.78 -4.47
CA LEU A 14 -15.85 -3.82 -3.39
C LEU A 14 -14.38 -3.69 -3.01
N LEU A 15 -13.68 -4.82 -2.84
CA LEU A 15 -12.25 -4.82 -2.52
C LEU A 15 -11.41 -4.20 -3.64
N SER A 16 -11.78 -4.42 -4.90
CA SER A 16 -11.10 -3.80 -6.03
C SER A 16 -11.31 -2.29 -6.06
N GLU A 17 -12.53 -1.81 -5.81
CA GLU A 17 -12.84 -0.37 -5.74
C GLU A 17 -12.09 0.30 -4.57
N MET A 18 -12.04 -0.36 -3.42
CA MET A 18 -11.28 0.11 -2.25
C MET A 18 -9.78 0.19 -2.56
N ALA A 19 -9.20 -0.88 -3.10
CA ALA A 19 -7.78 -0.93 -3.43
C ALA A 19 -7.39 0.14 -4.48
N GLN A 20 -8.26 0.38 -5.47
CA GLN A 20 -8.05 1.47 -6.43
C GLN A 20 -8.08 2.84 -5.75
N GLY A 21 -9.04 3.08 -4.84
CA GLY A 21 -9.12 4.31 -4.06
C GLY A 21 -7.86 4.54 -3.22
N GLU A 22 -7.47 3.54 -2.43
CA GLU A 22 -6.27 3.59 -1.58
C GLU A 22 -4.99 3.83 -2.38
N THR A 23 -4.87 3.21 -3.57
CA THR A 23 -3.73 3.42 -4.47
C THR A 23 -3.68 4.87 -4.96
N VAL A 24 -4.81 5.43 -5.40
CA VAL A 24 -4.88 6.84 -5.84
C VAL A 24 -4.53 7.78 -4.69
N ASP A 25 -5.10 7.56 -3.50
CA ASP A 25 -4.86 8.39 -2.33
C ASP A 25 -3.38 8.36 -1.89
N TYR A 26 -2.75 7.18 -1.95
CA TYR A 26 -1.31 7.03 -1.66
C TYR A 26 -0.47 7.86 -2.64
N VAL A 27 -0.69 7.67 -3.94
CA VAL A 27 0.07 8.37 -4.99
C VAL A 27 -0.12 9.88 -4.87
N VAL A 28 -1.35 10.36 -4.71
CA VAL A 28 -1.63 11.80 -4.56
C VAL A 28 -0.87 12.38 -3.38
N ARG A 29 -0.87 11.69 -2.23
CA ARG A 29 -0.15 12.15 -1.04
C ARG A 29 1.36 12.26 -1.31
N GLY A 30 1.96 11.21 -1.87
CA GLY A 30 3.39 11.24 -2.20
C GLY A 30 3.76 12.31 -3.22
N MET A 31 2.89 12.56 -4.20
CA MET A 31 3.07 13.67 -5.15
C MET A 31 2.97 15.05 -4.46
N GLN A 32 2.03 15.23 -3.53
CA GLN A 32 1.90 16.47 -2.75
C GLN A 32 3.13 16.70 -1.86
N GLU A 33 3.65 15.66 -1.22
CA GLU A 33 4.86 15.73 -0.40
C GLU A 33 6.09 16.09 -1.25
N SER A 34 6.18 15.58 -2.48
CA SER A 34 7.31 15.79 -3.39
C SER A 34 7.27 17.12 -4.15
N LEU A 35 6.08 17.58 -4.56
CA LEU A 35 5.90 18.72 -5.46
C LEU A 35 5.23 19.94 -4.79
N GLY A 36 4.61 19.77 -3.63
CA GLY A 36 3.93 20.86 -2.92
C GLY A 36 2.86 21.55 -3.78
N ALA A 37 3.06 22.85 -4.02
CA ALA A 37 2.13 23.66 -4.80
C ALA A 37 2.06 23.28 -6.29
N ASP A 38 3.08 22.58 -6.81
CA ASP A 38 3.16 22.14 -8.20
C ASP A 38 2.56 20.73 -8.41
N ALA A 39 1.99 20.14 -7.36
CA ALA A 39 1.34 18.83 -7.45
C ALA A 39 0.10 18.88 -8.36
N PRO A 40 -0.10 17.87 -9.23
CA PRO A 40 -1.30 17.78 -10.06
C PRO A 40 -2.56 17.57 -9.22
N THR A 41 -3.73 17.83 -9.82
CA THR A 41 -5.00 17.58 -9.14
C THR A 41 -5.25 16.08 -8.94
N VAL A 42 -6.05 15.75 -7.91
CA VAL A 42 -6.47 14.37 -7.63
C VAL A 42 -7.13 13.76 -8.87
N GLU A 43 -7.93 14.52 -9.60
CA GLU A 43 -8.59 14.10 -10.82
C GLU A 43 -7.60 13.77 -11.94
N ALA A 44 -6.55 14.57 -12.12
CA ALA A 44 -5.52 14.32 -13.14
C ALA A 44 -4.74 13.03 -12.86
N VAL A 45 -4.39 12.79 -11.60
CA VAL A 45 -3.74 11.54 -11.15
C VAL A 45 -4.67 10.34 -11.32
N ARG A 46 -5.94 10.49 -10.93
CA ARG A 46 -6.96 9.44 -11.10
C ARG A 46 -7.17 9.09 -12.57
N GLU A 47 -7.27 10.09 -13.44
CA GLU A 47 -7.40 9.86 -14.88
C GLU A 47 -6.18 9.12 -15.44
N TYR A 48 -4.96 9.53 -15.07
CA TYR A 48 -3.73 8.87 -15.51
C TYR A 48 -3.68 7.40 -15.06
N LEU A 49 -4.01 7.12 -13.81
CA LEU A 49 -3.94 5.76 -13.24
C LEU A 49 -5.02 4.82 -13.77
N LEU A 50 -6.23 5.34 -14.03
CA LEU A 50 -7.39 4.52 -14.40
C LEU A 50 -7.63 4.46 -15.92
N ARG A 51 -7.02 5.34 -16.72
CA ARG A 51 -7.20 5.39 -18.17
C ARG A 51 -5.86 5.17 -18.88
N GLN A 52 -5.67 3.95 -19.40
CA GLN A 52 -4.46 3.56 -20.14
C GLN A 52 -4.14 4.45 -21.35
N ASP A 53 -5.13 5.18 -21.87
CA ASP A 53 -5.02 5.93 -23.13
C ASP A 53 -4.78 7.44 -22.91
N ASN A 54 -4.85 7.94 -21.67
CA ASN A 54 -4.77 9.37 -21.38
C ASN A 54 -3.48 9.72 -20.62
N THR A 55 -2.37 9.71 -21.35
CA THR A 55 -1.06 10.16 -20.83
C THR A 55 -0.94 11.68 -20.79
N ASP A 56 -1.86 12.42 -21.39
CA ASP A 56 -1.78 13.87 -21.52
C ASP A 56 -2.21 14.61 -20.24
N SER A 57 -2.74 13.89 -19.23
CA SER A 57 -3.18 14.49 -17.97
C SER A 57 -2.03 14.90 -17.03
N LEU A 58 -0.82 14.36 -17.24
CA LEU A 58 0.38 14.62 -16.43
C LEU A 58 1.58 14.84 -17.34
N ASP A 59 2.49 15.74 -16.95
CA ASP A 59 3.78 15.87 -17.65
C ASP A 59 4.73 14.69 -17.36
N THR A 60 5.82 14.57 -18.12
CA THR A 60 6.75 13.44 -18.00
C THR A 60 7.37 13.30 -16.60
N GLN A 61 7.65 14.41 -15.91
CA GLN A 61 8.21 14.36 -14.56
C GLN A 61 7.15 13.88 -13.57
N GLN A 62 5.92 14.37 -13.68
CA GLN A 62 4.78 13.93 -12.87
C GLN A 62 4.46 12.46 -13.10
N GLN A 63 4.51 11.98 -14.34
CA GLN A 63 4.32 10.56 -14.68
C GLN A 63 5.38 9.67 -14.04
N ALA A 64 6.65 10.09 -14.07
CA ALA A 64 7.74 9.37 -13.42
C ALA A 64 7.51 9.28 -11.89
N LEU A 65 7.11 10.39 -11.25
CA LEU A 65 6.80 10.41 -9.82
C LEU A 65 5.61 9.52 -9.47
N VAL A 66 4.55 9.49 -10.28
CA VAL A 66 3.43 8.55 -10.08
C VAL A 66 3.95 7.11 -10.11
N MET A 67 4.82 6.77 -11.06
CA MET A 67 5.40 5.43 -11.15
C MET A 67 6.25 5.07 -9.93
N ASP A 68 7.08 5.99 -9.45
CA ASP A 68 7.87 5.78 -8.24
C ASP A 68 6.97 5.52 -7.03
N GLN A 69 5.90 6.31 -6.86
CA GLN A 69 4.93 6.13 -5.78
C GLN A 69 4.17 4.80 -5.88
N LEU A 70 3.80 4.37 -7.10
CA LEU A 70 3.17 3.06 -7.31
C LEU A 70 4.10 1.90 -6.96
N LEU A 71 5.38 2.00 -7.32
CA LEU A 71 6.38 0.98 -7.03
C LEU A 71 6.65 0.88 -5.53
N GLU A 72 6.77 2.02 -4.86
CA GLU A 72 6.91 2.09 -3.41
C GLU A 72 5.70 1.46 -2.70
N TYR A 73 4.48 1.83 -3.11
CA TYR A 73 3.25 1.26 -2.54
C TYR A 73 3.16 -0.26 -2.77
N ALA A 74 3.55 -0.73 -3.96
CA ALA A 74 3.61 -2.16 -4.27
C ALA A 74 4.65 -2.90 -3.40
N GLU A 75 5.81 -2.29 -3.17
CA GLU A 75 6.86 -2.84 -2.32
C GLU A 75 6.40 -2.98 -0.86
N VAL A 76 5.82 -1.92 -0.29
CA VAL A 76 5.27 -1.93 1.07
C VAL A 76 4.18 -2.99 1.22
N ASN A 77 3.22 -3.04 0.30
CA ASN A 77 2.14 -4.02 0.32
C ASN A 77 2.66 -5.46 0.18
N PHE A 78 3.64 -5.67 -0.69
CA PHE A 78 4.23 -6.99 -0.89
C PHE A 78 4.99 -7.46 0.35
N ARG A 79 5.85 -6.62 0.94
CA ARG A 79 6.58 -6.95 2.17
C ARG A 79 5.62 -7.22 3.33
N THR A 80 4.64 -6.34 3.52
CA THR A 80 3.61 -6.50 4.57
C THR A 80 2.85 -7.82 4.40
N THR A 81 2.43 -8.15 3.17
CA THR A 81 1.72 -9.41 2.90
C THR A 81 2.61 -10.62 3.20
N CYS A 82 3.87 -10.58 2.78
CA CYS A 82 4.83 -11.64 3.09
C CYS A 82 5.02 -11.82 4.61
N ASP A 83 5.11 -10.72 5.35
CA ASP A 83 5.29 -10.75 6.80
C ASP A 83 4.06 -11.27 7.53
N LEU A 84 2.86 -10.91 7.09
CA LEU A 84 1.62 -11.50 7.61
C LEU A 84 1.55 -13.01 7.38
N ILE A 85 2.00 -13.50 6.22
CA ILE A 85 2.08 -14.94 5.93
C ILE A 85 3.11 -15.62 6.83
N ARG A 86 4.31 -15.04 6.96
CA ARG A 86 5.37 -15.56 7.85
C ARG A 86 4.92 -15.59 9.30
N TYR A 87 4.29 -14.53 9.80
CA TYR A 87 3.74 -14.46 11.15
C TYR A 87 2.73 -15.58 11.41
N ARG A 88 1.80 -15.81 10.47
CA ARG A 88 0.83 -16.90 10.59
C ARG A 88 1.52 -18.26 10.71
N HIS A 89 2.57 -18.50 9.93
CA HIS A 89 3.36 -19.73 10.03
C HIS A 89 4.09 -19.84 11.37
N PHE A 90 4.78 -18.80 11.81
CA PHE A 90 5.56 -18.79 13.06
C PHE A 90 4.63 -18.99 14.26
N LYS A 91 3.50 -18.30 14.29
CA LYS A 91 2.48 -18.45 15.32
C LYS A 91 1.91 -19.87 15.35
N SER A 92 1.62 -20.45 14.19
CA SER A 92 1.11 -21.84 14.11
C SER A 92 2.12 -22.88 14.59
N ALA A 93 3.42 -22.59 14.47
CA ALA A 93 4.50 -23.44 14.94
C ALA A 93 4.87 -23.19 16.43
N GLY A 94 4.23 -22.22 17.09
CA GLY A 94 4.53 -21.85 18.48
C GLY A 94 5.86 -21.10 18.65
N LEU A 95 6.41 -20.54 17.57
CA LEU A 95 7.68 -19.80 17.60
C LEU A 95 7.53 -18.38 18.16
N VAL A 96 6.33 -17.81 18.02
CA VAL A 96 5.98 -16.47 18.52
C VAL A 96 4.52 -16.47 19.00
N SER A 97 4.23 -15.62 19.97
CA SER A 97 2.91 -15.46 20.59
C SER A 97 2.17 -14.19 20.11
N SER A 98 2.92 -13.15 19.75
CA SER A 98 2.39 -11.84 19.33
C SER A 98 3.10 -11.31 18.08
N MET A 99 2.55 -10.22 17.51
CA MET A 99 3.13 -9.57 16.33
C MET A 99 4.42 -8.83 16.71
N GLU A 100 4.49 -8.27 17.91
CA GLU A 100 5.65 -7.55 18.43
C GLU A 100 6.85 -8.50 18.61
N GLU A 101 6.61 -9.70 19.12
CA GLU A 101 7.63 -10.76 19.22
C GLU A 101 8.12 -11.20 17.83
N PHE A 102 7.19 -11.33 16.88
CA PHE A 102 7.53 -11.59 15.48
C PHE A 102 8.38 -10.48 14.89
N LEU A 103 7.97 -9.22 14.97
CA LEU A 103 8.72 -8.10 14.41
C LEU A 103 10.10 -7.97 15.03
N ALA A 104 10.23 -8.14 16.35
CA ALA A 104 11.54 -8.11 17.03
C ALA A 104 12.47 -9.24 16.59
N LEU A 105 11.90 -10.39 16.19
CA LEU A 105 12.68 -11.52 15.70
C LEU A 105 13.21 -11.29 14.27
N ILE A 106 12.46 -10.57 13.43
CA ILE A 106 12.74 -10.48 11.98
C ILE A 106 13.40 -9.14 11.60
N TYR A 107 13.10 -8.08 12.38
CA TYR A 107 13.63 -6.72 12.23
C TYR A 107 14.18 -6.20 13.57
N PRO A 108 15.21 -6.86 14.15
CA PRO A 108 15.70 -6.54 15.50
C PRO A 108 16.20 -5.10 15.63
N ASP A 109 16.87 -4.59 14.59
CA ASP A 109 17.41 -3.23 14.57
C ASP A 109 16.29 -2.18 14.54
N GLU A 110 15.23 -2.43 13.76
CA GLU A 110 14.09 -1.52 13.68
C GLU A 110 13.33 -1.48 15.01
N THR A 111 13.09 -2.63 15.66
CA THR A 111 12.34 -2.70 16.93
C THR A 111 13.02 -2.07 18.15
N SER A 112 14.34 -1.81 18.05
CA SER A 112 15.10 -1.19 19.14
C SER A 112 14.78 0.30 19.26
N ASP A 113 14.62 1.01 18.13
CA ASP A 113 14.26 2.43 18.10
C ASP A 113 12.85 2.70 18.69
N TRP A 114 11.85 1.84 18.42
CA TRP A 114 10.49 2.03 18.96
C TRP A 114 10.41 1.97 20.48
N ARG A 115 11.28 1.19 21.12
CA ARG A 115 11.31 1.08 22.60
C ARG A 115 11.99 2.27 23.25
N GLU A 116 12.90 2.93 22.55
CA GLU A 116 13.54 4.16 23.03
C GLU A 116 12.56 5.33 22.94
N GLU A 117 11.79 5.45 21.84
CA GLU A 117 10.80 6.52 21.66
C GLU A 117 9.63 6.46 22.67
N GLU A 118 9.12 5.27 23.02
CA GLU A 118 8.08 5.09 24.04
C GLU A 118 8.53 5.42 25.48
N SER A 119 9.83 5.57 25.71
CA SER A 119 10.42 5.86 27.03
C SER A 119 10.77 7.33 27.26
N THR A 120 10.39 8.21 26.32
CA THR A 120 10.50 9.68 26.38
C THR A 120 9.16 10.37 26.48
#